data_AF-A0A5V0Y8L6-F1
#
_entry.id   AF-A0A5V0Y8L6-F1
#
_cell.length_a   1.000
_cell.length_b   1.000
_cell.length_c   1.000
_cell.angle_alpha   90.00
_cell.angle_beta   90.00
_cell.angle_gamma   90.00
#
_symmetry.space_group_name_H-M   'P 1'
#
loop_
_entity.id
_entity.type
_entity.pdbx_description
1 polymer ?
#
loop_
_entity_poly.entity_id
_entity_poly.type
_entity_poly.pdbx_seq_one_letter_code
_entity_poly.pdbx_strand_id
1 'polypeptide(L)'
;MTNPTLAPQSDEYQQIHNGIVQLLDTARTQTVRSINTIMTATYWEMGRRIVEFEQGGEARAAYGEQLIDRLSQDLSQRYKRGFSASNLWQFKKFYL
;
A
#
# COMPACT_ATOMS: atom_id res chain seq x y z
N MET A 1 26.78 -36.01 39.79
CA MET A 1 27.12 -34.56 39.64
C MET A 1 28.21 -34.53 38.57
N THR A 2 28.06 -34.05 37.35
CA THR A 2 27.34 -32.90 36.79
C THR A 2 27.02 -33.20 35.32
N ASN A 3 25.78 -32.98 34.88
CA ASN A 3 25.44 -33.01 33.46
C ASN A 3 26.14 -31.82 32.78
N PRO A 4 26.94 -32.01 31.72
CA PRO A 4 27.38 -30.90 30.91
C PRO A 4 26.15 -30.44 30.12
N THR A 5 25.59 -29.30 30.51
CA THR A 5 24.67 -28.54 29.66
C THR A 5 25.44 -28.18 28.39
N LEU A 6 25.29 -29.02 27.37
CA LEU A 6 25.85 -28.77 26.04
C LEU A 6 25.17 -27.52 25.50
N ALA A 7 25.92 -26.42 25.44
CA ALA A 7 25.54 -25.30 24.58
C ALA A 7 25.28 -25.88 23.18
N PRO A 8 24.23 -25.45 22.47
CA PRO A 8 23.99 -25.92 21.11
C PRO A 8 25.28 -25.77 20.32
N GLN A 9 25.69 -26.83 19.62
CA GLN A 9 26.86 -26.76 18.73
C GLN A 9 26.63 -25.58 17.79
N SER A 10 27.66 -24.76 17.58
CA SER A 10 27.57 -23.49 16.83
C SER A 10 26.77 -23.62 15.54
N ASP A 11 26.87 -24.78 14.88
CA ASP A 11 26.26 -25.08 13.60
C ASP A 11 24.73 -25.25 13.70
N GLU A 12 24.22 -25.85 14.78
CA GLU A 12 22.77 -26.01 15.02
C GLU A 12 22.11 -24.67 15.30
N TYR A 13 22.76 -23.83 16.10
CA TYR A 13 22.30 -22.47 16.36
C TYR A 13 22.30 -21.63 15.07
N GLN A 14 23.38 -21.69 14.27
CA GLN A 14 23.46 -20.99 12.99
C GLN A 14 22.37 -21.46 12.01
N GLN A 15 22.06 -22.76 12.00
CA GLN A 15 20.98 -23.29 11.16
C GLN A 15 19.61 -22.74 11.55
N ILE A 16 19.27 -22.76 12.85
CA ILE A 16 18.00 -22.19 13.34
C ILE A 16 17.95 -20.68 13.11
N HIS A 17 19.04 -19.97 13.39
CA HIS A 17 19.16 -18.53 13.15
C HIS A 17 18.88 -18.20 11.68
N ASN A 18 19.56 -18.87 10.75
CA ASN A 18 19.40 -18.62 9.32
C ASN A 18 17.99 -18.99 8.83
N GLY A 19 17.40 -20.06 9.36
CA GLY A 19 16.00 -20.42 9.09
C GLY A 19 15.00 -19.34 9.52
N ILE A 20 15.20 -18.76 10.71
CA ILE A 20 14.37 -17.65 11.21
C ILE A 20 14.54 -16.40 10.33
N VAL A 21 15.78 -16.05 9.97
CA VAL A 21 16.05 -14.91 9.08
C VAL A 21 15.35 -15.08 7.73
N GLN A 22 15.50 -16.25 7.09
CA GLN A 22 14.85 -16.54 5.81
C GLN A 22 13.31 -16.50 5.90
N LEU A 23 12.74 -17.00 7.00
CA LEU A 23 11.31 -16.91 7.26
C LEU A 23 10.83 -15.46 7.34
N LEU A 24 11.55 -14.62 8.09
CA LEU A 24 11.21 -13.20 8.26
C LEU A 24 11.35 -12.42 6.95
N ASP A 25 12.39 -12.68 6.17
CA ASP A 25 12.62 -12.03 4.88
C ASP A 25 11.55 -12.42 3.85
N THR A 26 11.16 -13.70 3.84
CA THR A 26 10.07 -14.20 2.99
C THR A 26 8.74 -13.55 3.38
N ALA A 27 8.43 -13.51 4.68
CA ALA A 27 7.21 -12.89 5.18
C ALA A 27 7.15 -11.40 4.80
N ARG A 28 8.23 -10.65 5.04
CA ARG A 28 8.33 -9.23 4.67
C ARG A 28 8.11 -9.01 3.18
N THR A 29 8.79 -9.80 2.35
CA THR A 29 8.68 -9.70 0.89
C THR A 29 7.25 -9.97 0.43
N GLN A 30 6.61 -11.01 0.97
CA GLN A 30 5.24 -11.36 0.62
C GLN A 30 4.23 -10.29 1.08
N THR A 31 4.42 -9.73 2.27
CA THR A 31 3.59 -8.63 2.78
C THR A 31 3.69 -7.41 1.87
N VAL A 32 4.90 -6.97 1.51
CA VAL A 32 5.09 -5.81 0.61
C VAL A 32 4.45 -6.07 -0.75
N ARG A 33 4.61 -7.25 -1.34
CA ARG A 33 3.98 -7.61 -2.62
C ARG A 33 2.46 -7.55 -2.54
N SER A 34 1.87 -8.15 -1.50
CA SER A 34 0.42 -8.15 -1.28
C SER A 34 -0.12 -6.73 -1.13
N ILE A 35 0.53 -5.90 -0.32
CA ILE A 35 0.18 -4.49 -0.15
C ILE A 35 0.24 -3.76 -1.50
N ASN A 36 1.34 -3.92 -2.26
CA ASN A 36 1.48 -3.23 -3.56
C ASN A 36 0.39 -3.63 -4.54
N THR A 37 0.01 -4.91 -4.60
CA THR A 37 -1.10 -5.38 -5.44
C THR A 37 -2.42 -4.72 -5.04
N ILE A 38 -2.74 -4.73 -3.74
CA ILE A 38 -3.98 -4.15 -3.22
C ILE A 38 -4.01 -2.63 -3.47
N MET A 39 -2.91 -1.93 -3.20
CA MET A 39 -2.82 -0.47 -3.38
C MET A 39 -2.95 -0.09 -4.86
N THR A 40 -2.31 -0.85 -5.76
CA THR A 40 -2.42 -0.60 -7.21
C THR A 40 -3.87 -0.72 -7.68
N ALA A 41 -4.56 -1.80 -7.30
CA ALA A 41 -5.97 -2.00 -7.63
C ALA A 41 -6.86 -0.90 -7.03
N THR A 42 -6.58 -0.51 -5.77
CA THR A 42 -7.33 0.55 -5.07
C THR A 42 -7.20 1.90 -5.78
N TYR A 43 -5.99 2.29 -6.15
CA TYR A 43 -5.76 3.58 -6.83
C TYR A 43 -6.36 3.63 -8.23
N TRP A 44 -6.31 2.52 -8.97
CA TRP A 44 -6.99 2.42 -10.26
C TRP A 44 -8.51 2.59 -10.10
N GLU A 45 -9.10 1.89 -9.13
CA GLU A 45 -10.54 1.95 -8.85
C GLU A 45 -10.99 3.34 -8.37
N MET A 46 -10.13 4.05 -7.61
CA MET A 46 -10.37 5.46 -7.28
C MET A 46 -10.40 6.34 -8.54
N GLY A 47 -9.46 6.15 -9.45
CA GLY A 47 -9.42 6.83 -10.74
C GLY A 47 -10.70 6.61 -11.56
N ARG A 48 -11.14 5.35 -11.67
CA ARG A 48 -12.40 4.99 -12.34
C ARG A 48 -13.59 5.76 -11.77
N ARG A 49 -13.76 5.78 -10.45
CA ARG A 49 -14.87 6.47 -9.77
C ARG A 49 -14.85 7.98 -10.01
N ILE A 50 -13.68 8.60 -10.04
CA ILE A 50 -13.53 10.02 -10.35
C ILE A 50 -14.00 10.28 -11.79
N VAL A 51 -13.53 9.49 -12.76
CA VAL A 51 -13.87 9.67 -14.18
C VAL A 51 -15.36 9.42 -14.43
N GLU A 52 -15.93 8.35 -13.88
CA GLU A 52 -17.35 8.06 -14.03
C GLU A 52 -18.24 9.14 -13.42
N PHE A 53 -17.85 9.69 -12.27
CA PHE A 53 -18.58 10.78 -11.65
C PHE A 53 -18.55 12.06 -12.50
N GLU A 54 -17.41 12.38 -13.11
CA GLU A 54 -17.30 13.53 -14.01
C GLU A 54 -18.09 13.34 -15.31
N GLN A 55 -18.09 12.13 -15.88
CA GLN A 55 -18.85 11.80 -17.10
C GLN A 55 -20.37 11.77 -16.87
N GLY A 56 -20.81 11.47 -15.65
CA GLY A 56 -22.22 11.51 -15.25
C GLY A 56 -22.77 12.90 -14.90
N GLY A 57 -21.90 13.92 -14.80
CA GLY A 57 -22.27 15.34 -14.66
C GLY A 57 -22.09 16.10 -15.97
N GLU A 58 -22.59 17.34 -16.07
CA GLU A 58 -22.21 18.19 -17.21
C GLU A 58 -20.69 18.37 -17.21
N ALA A 59 -20.02 17.78 -18.20
CA ALA A 59 -18.58 17.77 -18.37
C ALA A 59 -18.02 19.19 -18.50
N ARG A 60 -17.75 19.84 -17.36
CA ARG A 60 -17.05 21.12 -17.28
C ARG A 60 -15.75 20.90 -16.52
N ALA A 61 -14.64 21.35 -17.09
CA ALA A 61 -13.31 21.25 -16.44
C ALA A 61 -13.32 21.82 -15.01
N ALA A 62 -14.08 22.90 -14.78
CA ALA A 62 -14.27 23.50 -13.46
C ALA A 62 -14.95 22.58 -12.43
N TYR A 63 -15.81 21.65 -12.87
CA TYR A 63 -16.47 20.68 -11.98
C TYR A 63 -15.49 19.59 -11.52
N GLY A 64 -14.62 19.12 -12.42
CA GLY A 64 -13.58 18.13 -12.08
C GLY A 64 -12.53 18.68 -11.12
N GLU A 65 -12.14 19.95 -11.27
CA GLU A 65 -11.22 20.62 -10.34
C GLU A 65 -11.81 20.72 -8.92
N GLN A 66 -13.07 21.19 -8.81
CA GLN A 66 -13.77 21.27 -7.52
C GLN A 66 -13.96 19.89 -6.85
N LEU A 67 -14.20 18.84 -7.64
CA LEU A 67 -14.31 17.48 -7.13
C LEU A 67 -13.00 17.01 -6.50
N ILE A 68 -11.88 17.18 -7.19
CA ILE A 68 -10.57 16.74 -6.72
C ILE A 68 -10.15 17.50 -5.45
N ASP A 69 -10.39 18.80 -5.39
CA ASP A 69 -10.08 19.60 -4.21
C ASP A 69 -10.89 19.14 -3.00
N ARG A 70 -12.19 18.91 -3.17
CA ARG A 70 -13.06 18.41 -2.10
C ARG A 70 -12.65 17.01 -1.64
N LEU A 71 -12.42 16.10 -2.57
CA LEU A 71 -11.94 14.75 -2.25
C LEU A 71 -10.60 14.79 -1.52
N SER A 72 -9.70 15.69 -1.91
CA SER A 72 -8.41 15.81 -1.25
C SER A 72 -8.56 16.24 0.20
N GLN A 73 -9.41 17.23 0.48
CA GLN A 73 -9.69 17.70 1.84
C GLN A 73 -10.32 16.59 2.68
N ASP A 74 -11.41 15.99 2.20
CA ASP A 74 -12.17 14.97 2.94
C ASP A 74 -11.32 13.73 3.23
N LEU A 75 -10.60 13.22 2.21
CA LEU A 75 -9.78 12.03 2.35
C LEU A 75 -8.50 12.30 3.16
N SER A 76 -7.88 13.47 3.03
CA SER A 76 -6.72 13.83 3.87
C SER A 76 -7.12 14.03 5.33
N GLN A 77 -8.32 14.55 5.60
CA GLN A 77 -8.82 14.68 6.97
C GLN A 77 -9.00 13.30 7.62
N ARG A 78 -9.61 12.36 6.88
CA ARG A 78 -9.93 11.01 7.36
C ARG A 78 -8.73 10.07 7.40
N TYR A 79 -7.94 10.02 6.34
CA TYR A 79 -6.89 9.01 6.12
C TYR A 79 -5.47 9.58 6.16
N LYS A 80 -5.31 10.89 6.31
CA LYS A 80 -4.02 11.60 6.42
C LYS A 80 -3.21 11.56 5.12
N ARG A 81 -2.13 10.80 5.08
CA ARG A 81 -1.15 10.85 3.98
C ARG A 81 -1.66 10.03 2.80
N GLY A 82 -1.29 10.45 1.59
CA GLY A 82 -1.61 9.72 0.34
C GLY A 82 -2.78 10.26 -0.46
N PHE A 83 -3.50 11.26 0.04
CA PHE A 83 -4.74 11.79 -0.59
C PHE A 83 -4.67 13.29 -0.92
N SER A 84 -3.49 13.78 -1.30
CA SER A 84 -3.34 15.14 -1.87
C SER A 84 -4.06 15.24 -3.23
N ALA A 85 -4.41 16.46 -3.64
CA ALA A 85 -4.99 16.73 -4.96
C ALA A 85 -4.11 16.16 -6.08
N SER A 86 -2.79 16.30 -5.98
CA SER A 86 -1.83 15.71 -6.92
C SER A 86 -1.97 14.19 -7.04
N ASN A 87 -2.14 13.48 -5.92
CA ASN A 87 -2.31 12.03 -5.95
C ASN A 87 -3.65 11.64 -6.59
N LEU A 88 -4.73 12.37 -6.29
CA LEU A 88 -6.03 12.11 -6.91
C LEU A 88 -6.03 12.35 -8.42
N TRP A 89 -5.34 13.39 -8.90
CA TRP A 89 -5.09 13.60 -10.32
C TRP A 89 -4.29 12.45 -10.95
N GLN A 90 -3.29 11.91 -10.24
CA GLN A 90 -2.55 10.74 -10.70
C GLN A 90 -3.43 9.49 -10.76
N PHE A 91 -4.32 9.27 -9.78
CA PHE A 91 -5.25 8.15 -9.78
C PHE A 91 -6.21 8.24 -10.97
N LYS A 92 -6.79 9.43 -11.21
CA LYS A 92 -7.60 9.72 -12.39
C LYS A 92 -6.84 9.40 -13.68
N LYS A 93 -5.61 9.89 -13.80
CA LYS A 93 -4.75 9.64 -14.97
C LYS A 93 -4.37 8.16 -15.11
N PHE A 94 -4.26 7.41 -14.02
CA PHE A 94 -3.92 5.99 -14.06
C PHE A 94 -5.05 5.13 -14.65
N TYR A 95 -6.30 5.59 -14.51
CA TYR A 95 -7.45 4.92 -15.12
C TYR A 95 -7.61 5.23 -16.62
N LEU A 96 -7.22 6.43 -17.06
CA LEU A 96 -7.32 6.92 -18.43
C LEU A 96 -6.18 6.42 -19.33
#